data_AF-A0A3C0UU59-F1
#
_entry.id   AF-A0A3C0UU59-F1
#
_cell.length_a   1.000
_cell.length_b   1.000
_cell.length_c   1.000
_cell.angle_alpha   90.00
_cell.angle_beta   90.00
_cell.angle_gamma   90.00
#
_symmetry.space_group_name_H-M   'P 1'
#
loop_
_entity.id
_entity.type
_entity.pdbx_description
1 polymer ?
#
loop_
_entity_poly.entity_id
_entity_poly.type
_entity_poly.pdbx_seq_one_letter_code
_entity_poly.pdbx_strand_id
1 'polypeptide(L)'
;MTNELIKLVDSEFSGRRDAFPAFQAGDTVNVHLKIIEGAKERIQVFAGTVIQRRNIGGSGETFTVRKISNGVGVERIIPILSPSIEKIELIRRGKVRRARLFYLRGKQGKAARVKEKKK
;
A
#
# COMPACT_ATOMS: atom_id res chain seq x y z
N MET A 1 -3.39 -8.23 27.58
CA MET A 1 -2.04 -7.74 27.93
C MET A 1 -1.15 -7.88 26.72
N THR A 2 -0.67 -6.78 26.15
CA THR A 2 0.42 -6.82 25.15
C THR A 2 1.72 -7.07 25.87
N ASN A 3 2.43 -8.13 25.51
CA ASN A 3 3.75 -8.47 26.03
C ASN A 3 4.71 -7.27 25.82
N GLU A 4 5.32 -6.77 26.90
CA GLU A 4 6.17 -5.56 26.87
C GLU A 4 7.36 -5.71 25.92
N LEU A 5 7.88 -6.93 25.77
CA LEU A 5 8.97 -7.24 24.85
C LEU A 5 8.61 -6.98 23.39
N ILE A 6 7.35 -7.24 23.00
CA ILE A 6 6.87 -7.00 21.62
C ILE A 6 6.83 -5.49 21.35
N LYS A 7 6.42 -4.68 22.33
CA LYS A 7 6.38 -3.22 22.17
C LYS A 7 7.76 -2.61 21.99
N LEU A 8 8.76 -3.13 22.69
CA LEU A 8 10.14 -2.68 22.56
C LEU A 8 10.63 -2.87 21.11
N VAL A 9 10.46 -4.08 20.57
CA VAL A 9 10.83 -4.39 19.19
C VAL A 9 10.04 -3.54 18.18
N ASP A 10 8.73 -3.39 18.37
CA ASP A 10 7.89 -2.56 17.50
C ASP A 10 8.35 -1.09 17.46
N SER A 11 8.90 -0.58 18.56
CA SER A 11 9.39 0.80 18.66
C SER A 11 10.64 1.04 17.79
N GLU A 12 11.51 0.04 17.63
CA GLU A 12 12.71 0.14 16.76
C GLU A 12 12.32 0.37 15.29
N PHE A 13 11.19 -0.19 14.87
CA PHE A 13 10.67 -0.06 13.50
C PHE A 13 9.79 1.17 13.28
N SER A 14 9.62 2.05 14.27
CA SER A 14 8.82 3.29 14.12
C SER A 14 9.39 4.21 13.05
N GLY A 15 10.69 4.52 13.09
CA GLY A 15 11.34 5.44 12.15
C GLY A 15 11.20 5.02 10.69
N ARG A 16 11.20 3.71 10.38
CA ARG A 16 10.99 3.21 9.02
C ARG A 16 9.57 3.45 8.52
N ARG A 17 8.56 3.42 9.40
CA ARG A 17 7.16 3.70 9.03
C ARG A 17 6.95 5.18 8.75
N ASP A 18 7.55 6.03 9.58
CA ASP A 18 7.42 7.48 9.48
C ASP A 18 8.16 8.05 8.27
N ALA A 19 9.11 7.30 7.69
CA ALA A 19 9.76 7.65 6.44
C ALA A 19 8.83 7.64 5.22
N PHE A 20 7.69 6.96 5.28
CA PHE A 20 6.72 6.89 4.18
C PHE A 20 5.59 7.92 4.33
N PRO A 21 5.06 8.45 3.21
CA PRO A 21 3.97 9.42 3.28
C PRO A 21 2.71 8.81 3.91
N ALA A 22 1.91 9.64 4.58
CA ALA A 22 0.59 9.23 5.04
C ALA A 22 -0.37 9.04 3.84
N PHE A 23 -0.91 7.82 3.70
CA PHE A 23 -1.93 7.46 2.71
C PHE A 23 -3.00 6.55 3.31
N GLN A 24 -4.14 6.44 2.63
CA GLN A 24 -5.28 5.64 3.08
C GLN A 24 -5.92 4.87 1.92
N ALA A 25 -6.91 4.04 2.25
CA ALA A 25 -7.73 3.40 1.23
C ALA A 25 -8.37 4.48 0.32
N GLY A 26 -8.34 4.24 -0.99
CA GLY A 26 -8.81 5.15 -2.02
C GLY A 26 -7.70 5.97 -2.68
N ASP A 27 -6.56 6.12 -2.01
CA ASP A 27 -5.42 6.84 -2.57
C ASP A 27 -4.74 6.04 -3.67
N THR A 28 -4.15 6.74 -4.63
CA THR A 28 -3.31 6.15 -5.68
C THR A 28 -1.85 6.34 -5.30
N VAL A 29 -1.11 5.24 -5.26
CA VAL A 29 0.30 5.21 -4.84
C VAL A 29 1.16 4.51 -5.89
N ASN A 30 2.41 4.94 -5.99
CA ASN A 30 3.48 4.20 -6.64
C ASN A 30 4.33 3.54 -5.56
N VAL A 31 4.43 2.21 -5.58
CA VAL A 31 5.32 1.47 -4.68
C VAL A 31 6.53 0.99 -5.46
N HIS A 32 7.71 1.45 -5.09
CA HIS A 32 8.98 1.02 -5.67
C HIS A 32 9.44 -0.23 -4.92
N LEU A 33 9.36 -1.38 -5.59
CA LEU A 33 9.72 -2.67 -5.02
C LEU A 33 11.01 -3.19 -5.66
N LYS A 34 11.98 -3.54 -4.83
CA LYS A 34 13.17 -4.28 -5.24
C LYS A 34 12.77 -5.71 -5.59
N ILE A 35 13.12 -6.15 -6.79
CA ILE A 35 12.96 -7.51 -7.29
C ILE A 35 14.35 -8.08 -7.56
N ILE A 36 14.59 -9.27 -7.02
CA ILE A 36 15.84 -10.01 -7.17
C ILE A 36 15.57 -11.19 -8.11
N GLU A 37 16.21 -11.18 -9.27
CA GLU A 37 16.12 -12.22 -10.30
C GLU A 37 17.51 -12.85 -10.45
N GLY A 38 17.78 -13.87 -9.62
CA GLY A 38 19.11 -14.48 -9.51
C GLY A 38 20.14 -13.49 -8.97
N ALA A 39 21.16 -13.17 -9.78
CA ALA A 39 22.21 -12.21 -9.42
C ALA A 39 21.86 -10.74 -9.79
N LYS A 40 20.73 -10.49 -10.45
CA LYS A 40 20.34 -9.15 -10.89
C LYS A 40 19.28 -8.57 -9.96
N GLU A 41 19.47 -7.32 -9.57
CA GLU A 41 18.47 -6.55 -8.83
C GLU A 41 17.91 -5.43 -9.71
N ARG A 42 16.59 -5.22 -9.63
CA ARG A 42 15.92 -4.09 -10.28
C ARG A 42 14.81 -3.54 -9.42
N ILE A 43 14.51 -2.26 -9.58
CA ILE A 43 13.35 -1.62 -8.95
C ILE A 43 12.18 -1.67 -9.91
N GLN A 44 11.09 -2.32 -9.51
CA GLN A 44 9.82 -2.31 -10.23
C GLN A 44 8.81 -1.43 -9.52
N VAL A 45 8.16 -0.53 -10.28
CA VAL A 45 7.10 0.31 -9.74
C VAL A 45 5.75 -0.40 -9.87
N PHE A 46 5.06 -0.55 -8.73
CA PHE A 46 3.67 -1.01 -8.67
C PHE A 46 2.74 0.18 -8.40
N ALA A 47 2.22 0.75 -9.48
CA ALA A 47 1.28 1.86 -9.44
C ALA A 47 -0.17 1.36 -9.36
N GLY A 48 -0.95 1.83 -8.39
CA GLY A 48 -2.36 1.44 -8.28
C GLY A 48 -3.11 2.12 -7.13
N THR A 49 -4.37 1.74 -6.96
CA THR A 49 -5.23 2.26 -5.89
C THR A 49 -5.09 1.39 -4.65
N VAL A 50 -4.87 1.99 -3.49
CA VAL A 50 -4.91 1.30 -2.20
C VAL A 50 -6.37 0.95 -1.90
N ILE A 51 -6.69 -0.34 -1.81
CA ILE A 51 -8.06 -0.81 -1.53
C ILE A 51 -8.27 -1.16 -0.05
N GLN A 52 -7.18 -1.37 0.68
CA GLN A 52 -7.19 -1.72 2.09
C GLN A 52 -5.85 -1.34 2.74
N ARG A 53 -5.90 -0.88 3.99
CA ARG A 53 -4.76 -0.80 4.91
C ARG A 53 -5.20 -1.45 6.23
N ARG A 54 -4.39 -2.35 6.79
CA ARG A 54 -4.72 -3.17 7.97
C ARG A 54 -3.62 -3.00 9.02
N ASN A 55 -4.02 -3.03 10.29
CA ASN A 55 -3.12 -2.95 11.46
C ASN A 55 -2.24 -1.68 11.46
N ILE A 56 -2.83 -0.54 11.10
CA ILE A 56 -2.12 0.75 11.02
C ILE A 56 -1.40 1.02 12.34
N GLY A 57 -0.11 1.35 12.27
CA GLY A 57 0.70 1.68 13.45
C GLY A 57 1.25 0.47 14.20
N GLY A 58 1.08 -0.76 13.70
CA GLY A 58 1.72 -1.96 14.25
C GLY A 58 2.76 -2.58 13.31
N SER A 59 3.55 -3.53 13.81
CA SER A 59 4.54 -4.25 12.98
C SER A 59 3.91 -5.14 11.90
N GLY A 60 2.70 -5.63 12.16
CA GLY A 60 1.90 -6.39 11.19
C GLY A 60 1.12 -5.52 10.20
N GLU A 61 1.50 -4.25 10.03
CA GLU A 61 0.82 -3.32 9.14
C GLU A 61 1.03 -3.71 7.67
N THR A 62 -0.09 -3.84 6.94
CA THR A 62 -0.11 -4.22 5.53
C THR A 62 -1.07 -3.33 4.76
N PHE A 63 -0.80 -3.14 3.47
CA PHE A 63 -1.70 -2.46 2.56
C PHE A 63 -1.81 -3.22 1.24
N THR A 64 -2.98 -3.13 0.63
CA THR A 64 -3.29 -3.83 -0.62
C THR A 64 -3.45 -2.81 -1.73
N VAL A 65 -2.62 -2.92 -2.76
CA VAL A 65 -2.69 -2.07 -3.95
C VAL A 65 -3.29 -2.88 -5.09
N ARG A 66 -4.31 -2.32 -5.75
CA ARG A 66 -4.98 -2.89 -6.92
C ARG A 66 -4.66 -2.09 -8.17
N LYS A 67 -4.31 -2.77 -9.26
CA LYS A 67 -4.20 -2.21 -10.61
C LYS A 67 -4.81 -3.15 -11.65
N ILE A 68 -5.14 -2.60 -12.82
CA ILE A 68 -5.40 -3.43 -14.00
C ILE A 68 -4.11 -3.46 -14.81
N SER A 69 -3.63 -4.65 -15.14
CA SER A 69 -2.43 -4.88 -15.93
C SER A 69 -2.82 -5.77 -17.10
N ASN A 70 -2.70 -5.27 -18.34
CA ASN A 70 -3.04 -6.02 -19.55
C ASN A 70 -4.44 -6.66 -19.49
N GLY A 71 -5.44 -5.91 -19.03
CA GLY A 71 -6.83 -6.39 -18.88
C GLY A 71 -7.08 -7.26 -17.63
N VAL A 72 -6.04 -7.70 -16.93
CA VAL A 72 -6.17 -8.55 -15.73
C VAL A 72 -6.08 -7.70 -14.46
N GLY A 73 -6.99 -7.91 -13.52
CA GLY A 73 -6.93 -7.28 -12.20
C GLY A 73 -5.85 -7.91 -11.33
N VAL A 74 -4.84 -7.13 -10.99
CA VAL A 74 -3.73 -7.55 -10.12
C VAL A 74 -3.82 -6.83 -8.79
N GLU A 75 -3.81 -7.59 -7.70
CA GLU A 75 -3.71 -7.08 -6.34
C GLU A 75 -2.40 -7.55 -5.71
N ARG A 76 -1.71 -6.65 -5.01
CA ARG A 76 -0.51 -6.99 -4.24
C ARG A 76 -0.70 -6.53 -2.81
N ILE A 77 -0.51 -7.45 -1.86
CA ILE A 77 -0.52 -7.18 -0.42
C ILE A 77 0.94 -6.95 -0.01
N ILE A 78 1.21 -5.80 0.60
CA ILE A 78 2.57 -5.34 0.88
C ILE A 78 2.65 -4.98 2.37
N PRO A 79 3.55 -5.60 3.15
CA PRO A 79 3.87 -5.16 4.51
C PRO A 79 4.58 -3.80 4.46
N ILE A 80 4.14 -2.81 5.24
CA ILE A 80 4.72 -1.46 5.21
C ILE A 80 6.20 -1.45 5.62
N LEU A 81 6.60 -2.40 6.46
CA LEU A 81 7.97 -2.58 6.95
C LEU A 81 8.84 -3.46 6.06
N SER A 82 8.34 -3.91 4.90
CA SER A 82 9.09 -4.82 4.05
C SER A 82 10.41 -4.20 3.59
N PRO A 83 11.55 -4.92 3.69
CA PRO A 83 12.84 -4.46 3.19
C PRO A 83 12.86 -4.29 1.68
N SER A 84 11.92 -4.91 0.97
CA SER A 84 11.79 -4.80 -0.49
C SER A 84 11.25 -3.45 -0.95
N ILE A 85 10.68 -2.64 -0.05
CA ILE A 85 10.19 -1.31 -0.40
C ILE A 85 11.35 -0.32 -0.35
N GLU A 86 11.64 0.24 -1.52
CA GLU A 86 12.59 1.35 -1.66
C GLU A 86 11.91 2.69 -1.35
N LYS A 87 10.72 2.90 -1.92
CA LYS A 87 10.00 4.18 -1.84
C LYS A 87 8.50 3.97 -2.01
N ILE A 88 7.70 4.80 -1.34
CA ILE A 88 6.26 4.94 -1.59
C ILE A 88 5.98 6.39 -1.96
N GLU A 89 5.36 6.61 -3.11
CA GLU A 89 4.94 7.94 -3.56
C GLU A 89 3.42 8.02 -3.55
N LEU A 90 2.89 9.06 -2.89
CA LEU A 90 1.47 9.38 -2.93
C LEU A 90 1.20 10.24 -4.17
N ILE A 91 0.52 9.66 -5.16
CA ILE A 91 0.24 10.33 -6.43
C ILE A 91 -1.06 11.13 -6.35
N ARG A 92 -2.11 10.54 -5.75
CA ARG A 92 -3.44 11.14 -5.73
C ARG A 92 -4.22 10.72 -4.50
N ARG A 93 -4.90 11.68 -3.87
CA ARG A 93 -5.81 11.39 -2.74
C ARG A 93 -7.22 11.04 -3.22
N GLY A 94 -7.72 9.89 -2.79
CA GLY A 94 -9.05 9.41 -3.14
C GLY A 94 -10.13 9.88 -2.17
N LYS A 95 -11.27 10.33 -2.69
CA LYS A 95 -12.48 10.56 -1.91
C LYS A 95 -13.29 9.26 -1.82
N VAL A 96 -13.16 8.57 -0.70
CA VAL A 96 -13.92 7.36 -0.38
C VAL A 96 -14.58 7.47 1.00
N ARG A 97 -15.58 6.63 1.23
CA ARG A 97 -16.32 6.57 2.51
C ARG A 97 -16.13 5.24 3.25
N ARG A 98 -15.50 4.24 2.62
CA ARG A 98 -15.27 2.91 3.19
C ARG A 98 -13.77 2.71 3.41
N ALA A 99 -13.40 2.09 4.53
CA ALA A 99 -12.01 1.73 4.83
C ALA A 99 -11.50 0.55 3.97
N ARG A 100 -12.42 -0.29 3.46
CA ARG A 100 -12.12 -1.41 2.55
C ARG A 100 -12.92 -1.25 1.26
N LEU A 101 -12.23 -1.22 0.12
CA LEU A 101 -12.80 -0.92 -1.19
C LEU A 101 -12.94 -2.17 -2.06
N PHE A 102 -13.29 -3.31 -1.47
CA PHE A 102 -13.42 -4.58 -2.21
C PHE A 102 -14.47 -4.54 -3.32
N TYR A 103 -15.45 -3.64 -3.22
CA TYR A 103 -16.42 -3.41 -4.29
C TYR A 103 -15.75 -2.98 -5.62
N LEU A 104 -14.52 -2.47 -5.61
CA LEU A 104 -13.76 -2.14 -6.82
C LEU A 104 -13.35 -3.38 -7.62
N ARG A 105 -13.43 -4.59 -7.04
CA ARG A 105 -13.14 -5.85 -7.75
C ARG A 105 -14.16 -6.15 -8.85
N GLY A 106 -15.42 -5.84 -8.60
CA GLY A 106 -16.53 -6.02 -9.55
C GLY A 106 -16.77 -4.82 -10.47
N LYS A 107 -15.93 -3.78 -10.42
CA LYS A 107 -16.08 -2.58 -11.26
C LYS A 107 -14.98 -2.52 -12.31
N GLN A 108 -15.30 -2.01 -13.49
CA GLN A 108 -14.37 -1.87 -14.60
C GLN A 108 -14.45 -0.47 -15.23
N GLY A 109 -13.39 -0.09 -15.95
CA GLY A 109 -13.30 1.18 -16.67
C GLY A 109 -13.66 2.40 -15.82
N LYS A 110 -14.54 3.26 -16.35
CA LYS A 110 -14.96 4.51 -15.69
C LYS A 110 -15.66 4.27 -14.34
N ALA A 111 -16.33 3.12 -14.16
CA ALA A 111 -17.05 2.80 -12.93
C ALA A 111 -16.09 2.48 -11.76
N ALA A 112 -14.88 1.99 -12.05
CA ALA A 112 -13.85 1.71 -11.04
C ALA A 112 -13.08 2.97 -10.60
N ARG A 113 -13.31 4.12 -11.25
CA ARG A 113 -12.56 5.35 -10.97
C ARG A 113 -12.95 5.92 -9.60
N VAL A 114 -11.98 5.97 -8.69
CA VAL A 114 -12.11 6.69 -7.42
C VAL A 114 -12.03 8.19 -7.70
N LYS A 115 -13.02 8.95 -7.20
CA LYS A 115 -13.05 10.42 -7.29
C LYS A 115 -11.88 10.99 -6.50
N GLU A 116 -11.30 12.08 -7.00
CA GLU A 116 -10.22 12.77 -6.28
C GLU A 116 -10.78 13.61 -5.13
N LYS A 117 -10.06 13.62 -4.01
CA LYS A 117 -10.38 14.51 -2.89
C LYS A 117 -9.79 15.88 -3.21
N LYS A 118 -10.64 16.81 -3.67
CA LYS A 118 -10.28 18.23 -3.77
C LYS A 118 -9.91 18.72 -2.36
N LYS A 119 -8.80 19.49 -2.26
CA LYS A 119 -8.43 20.19 -1.03
C LYS A 119 -9.55 21.13 -0.63
#